data_AF-A0A2D4H2L9-F1
#
_entry.id   AF-A0A2D4H2L9-F1
#
_cell.length_a   1.000
_cell.length_b   1.000
_cell.length_c   1.000
_cell.angle_alpha   90.00
_cell.angle_beta   90.00
_cell.angle_gamma   90.00
#
_symmetry.space_group_name_H-M   'P 1'
#
loop_
_entity.id
_entity.type
_entity.pdbx_description
1 polymer ?
#
loop_
_entity_poly.entity_id
_entity_poly.type
_entity_poly.pdbx_seq_one_letter_code
_entity_poly.pdbx_strand_id
1 'polypeptide(L)'
;MDRLEHLRKQCGPHVSAAAKDSVEGICGKIYHISLEYVKRIREKHLALLKEHSISAEVEPPDVQDRLVYCYPVRLAVPSAPLPSAEMHVESSLVCVRYKGEVLKVSRSYFSKLWLLYRYS
;
A
#
# COMPACT_ATOMS: atom_id res chain seq x y z
N MET A 1 -26.80 -28.32 -19.45
CA MET A 1 -26.47 -27.13 -18.64
C MET A 1 -27.60 -26.79 -17.68
N ASP A 2 -28.86 -26.81 -18.14
CA ASP A 2 -30.05 -26.45 -17.34
C ASP A 2 -30.25 -27.25 -16.05
N ARG A 3 -29.88 -28.54 -16.04
CA ARG A 3 -30.02 -29.40 -14.85
C ARG A 3 -29.12 -28.97 -13.69
N LEU A 4 -27.90 -28.51 -13.99
CA LEU A 4 -26.97 -28.01 -12.97
C LEU A 4 -27.45 -26.68 -12.41
N GLU A 5 -28.02 -25.82 -13.25
CA GLU A 5 -28.52 -24.52 -12.85
C GLU A 5 -29.80 -24.64 -11.99
N HIS A 6 -30.68 -25.57 -12.35
CA HIS A 6 -31.83 -25.94 -11.53
C HIS A 6 -31.40 -26.45 -10.15
N LEU A 7 -30.40 -27.35 -10.11
CA LEU A 7 -29.85 -27.87 -8.85
C LEU A 7 -29.21 -26.75 -8.01
N ARG A 8 -28.45 -25.84 -8.63
CA ARG A 8 -27.85 -24.68 -7.95
C ARG A 8 -28.91 -23.76 -7.35
N LYS A 9 -30.02 -23.51 -8.04
CA LYS A 9 -31.13 -22.68 -7.50
C LYS A 9 -31.81 -23.32 -6.30
N GLN A 10 -32.02 -24.64 -6.33
CA GLN A 10 -32.64 -25.36 -5.22
C GLN A 10 -31.69 -25.49 -4.01
N CYS A 11 -30.43 -25.85 -4.23
CA CYS A 11 -29.48 -26.09 -3.14
C CYS A 11 -28.78 -24.81 -2.63
N GLY A 12 -28.71 -23.77 -3.45
CA GLY A 12 -27.96 -22.53 -3.17
C GLY A 12 -28.26 -21.93 -1.79
N PRO A 13 -29.54 -21.62 -1.46
CA PRO A 13 -29.89 -21.06 -0.15
C PRO A 13 -29.46 -21.93 1.03
N HIS A 14 -29.58 -23.25 0.90
CA HIS A 14 -29.21 -24.20 1.95
C HIS A 14 -27.68 -24.29 2.14
N VAL A 15 -26.93 -24.36 1.04
CA VAL A 15 -25.46 -24.39 1.07
C VAL A 15 -24.91 -23.06 1.59
N SER A 16 -25.45 -21.93 1.14
CA SER A 16 -25.05 -20.61 1.63
C SER A 16 -25.33 -20.44 3.11
N ALA A 17 -26.50 -20.87 3.60
CA ALA A 17 -26.82 -20.82 5.03
C ALA A 17 -25.86 -21.69 5.85
N ALA A 18 -25.56 -22.92 5.40
CA ALA A 18 -24.64 -23.83 6.08
C ALA A 18 -23.18 -23.34 6.09
N ALA A 19 -22.74 -22.67 5.02
CA ALA A 19 -21.37 -22.17 4.89
C ALA A 19 -21.16 -20.76 5.46
N LYS A 20 -22.24 -20.03 5.77
CA LYS A 20 -22.20 -18.61 6.14
C LYS A 20 -21.18 -18.32 7.23
N ASP A 21 -21.31 -18.98 8.37
CA ASP A 21 -20.46 -18.71 9.55
C ASP A 21 -18.99 -19.05 9.27
N SER A 22 -18.72 -20.08 8.46
CA SER A 22 -17.37 -20.43 8.05
C SER A 22 -16.74 -19.36 7.16
N VAL A 23 -17.48 -18.86 6.16
CA VAL A 23 -17.01 -17.82 5.25
C VAL A 23 -16.83 -16.49 5.98
N GLU A 24 -17.78 -16.11 6.84
CA GLU A 24 -17.67 -14.93 7.70
C GLU A 24 -16.47 -15.05 8.65
N GLY A 25 -16.21 -16.24 9.20
CA GLY A 25 -15.02 -16.54 10.00
C GLY A 25 -13.71 -16.33 9.23
N ILE A 26 -13.64 -16.76 7.98
CA ILE A 26 -12.46 -16.53 7.11
C ILE A 26 -12.26 -15.04 6.85
N CYS A 27 -13.31 -14.33 6.44
CA CYS A 27 -13.28 -12.88 6.21
C CYS A 27 -12.84 -12.12 7.47
N GLY A 28 -13.45 -12.46 8.60
CA GLY A 28 -13.12 -11.89 9.90
C GLY A 28 -11.66 -12.19 10.29
N LYS A 29 -11.18 -13.42 10.07
CA LYS A 29 -9.81 -13.78 10.44
C LYS A 29 -8.77 -13.01 9.61
N ILE A 30 -8.96 -12.91 8.29
CA ILE A 30 -8.05 -12.15 7.42
C ILE A 30 -8.05 -10.67 7.78
N TYR A 31 -9.21 -10.10 8.11
CA TYR A 31 -9.31 -8.73 8.62
C TYR A 31 -8.49 -8.52 9.89
N HIS A 32 -8.64 -9.38 10.90
CA HIS A 32 -7.91 -9.23 12.17
C HIS A 32 -6.41 -9.47 12.02
N ILE A 33 -5.98 -10.39 11.15
CA ILE A 33 -4.57 -10.56 10.82
C ILE A 33 -4.02 -9.28 10.18
N SER A 34 -4.76 -8.70 9.23
CA SER A 34 -4.39 -7.43 8.61
C SER A 34 -4.26 -6.29 9.64
N LEU A 35 -5.21 -6.18 10.59
CA LEU A 35 -5.13 -5.20 11.67
C LEU A 35 -3.86 -5.33 12.50
N GLU A 36 -3.47 -6.56 12.85
CA GLU A 36 -2.23 -6.81 13.59
C GLU A 36 -1.01 -6.38 12.79
N TYR A 37 -0.97 -6.69 11.49
CA TYR A 37 0.12 -6.28 10.61
C TYR A 37 0.19 -4.76 10.44
N VAL A 38 -0.94 -4.09 10.27
CA VAL A 38 -1.00 -2.61 10.20
C VAL A 38 -0.46 -1.99 11.48
N LYS A 39 -0.83 -2.52 12.65
CA LYS A 39 -0.30 -2.04 13.94
C LYS A 39 1.22 -2.20 14.01
N ARG A 40 1.75 -3.38 13.67
CA ARG A 40 3.19 -3.68 13.66
C ARG A 40 3.96 -2.78 12.68
N ILE A 41 3.41 -2.53 11.49
CA ILE A 41 4.00 -1.62 10.49
C ILE A 41 4.05 -0.20 11.05
N ARG A 42 2.95 0.29 11.65
CA ARG A 42 2.89 1.63 12.22
C ARG A 42 3.87 1.82 13.36
N GLU A 43 3.96 0.88 14.30
CA GLU A 43 4.90 0.94 15.41
C GLU A 43 6.35 0.99 14.93
N LYS A 44 6.70 0.16 13.95
CA LYS A 44 8.04 0.17 13.34
C LYS A 44 8.34 1.48 12.61
N HIS A 45 7.35 2.05 11.92
CA HIS A 45 7.50 3.35 11.25
C HIS A 45 7.72 4.49 12.25
N LEU A 46 6.94 4.54 13.33
CA LEU A 46 7.10 5.54 14.40
C LEU A 46 8.45 5.41 15.11
N ALA A 47 8.94 4.18 15.32
CA ALA A 47 10.27 3.95 15.89
C ALA A 47 11.38 4.54 15.00
N LEU A 48 11.29 4.37 13.67
CA LEU A 48 12.23 4.93 12.70
C LEU A 48 12.18 6.46 12.70
N LEU A 49 11.00 7.07 12.74
CA LEU A 49 10.87 8.53 12.83
C LEU A 49 11.52 9.06 14.12
N LYS A 50 11.26 8.39 15.25
CA LYS A 50 11.86 8.76 16.54
C LYS A 50 13.38 8.64 16.54
N GLU A 51 13.94 7.61 15.91
CA GLU A 51 15.39 7.42 15.73
C GLU A 51 16.04 8.62 15.03
N HIS A 52 15.34 9.20 14.05
CA HIS A 52 15.78 10.38 13.33
C HIS A 52 15.29 11.71 13.94
N SER A 53 14.80 11.69 15.18
CA SER A 53 14.28 12.88 15.88
C SER A 53 13.16 13.61 15.12
N ILE A 54 12.35 12.87 14.38
CA ILE A 54 11.17 13.38 13.67
C ILE A 54 9.92 13.13 14.52
N SER A 55 9.21 14.20 14.88
CA SER A 55 7.91 14.07 15.53
C SER A 55 6.84 13.63 14.52
N ALA A 56 6.00 12.69 14.93
CA ALA A 56 4.81 12.31 14.17
C ALA A 56 3.59 13.19 14.51
N GLU A 57 3.72 14.08 15.49
CA GLU A 57 2.70 15.07 15.81
C GLU A 57 2.68 16.15 14.73
N VAL A 58 1.47 16.42 14.24
CA VAL A 58 1.23 17.38 13.17
C VAL A 58 0.30 18.43 13.76
N GLU A 59 0.76 19.68 13.80
CA GLU A 59 -0.08 20.80 14.15
C GLU A 59 -1.18 20.98 13.10
N PRO A 60 -2.42 21.34 13.51
CA PRO A 60 -3.48 21.62 12.57
C PRO A 60 -3.02 22.75 11.63
N PRO A 61 -3.13 22.57 10.31
CA PRO A 61 -2.68 23.60 9.38
C PRO A 61 -3.59 24.82 9.47
N ASP A 62 -3.00 26.00 9.50
CA ASP A 62 -3.72 27.25 9.27
C ASP A 62 -4.01 27.38 7.77
N VAL A 63 -5.21 26.95 7.37
CA VAL A 63 -5.64 26.92 5.96
C VAL A 63 -6.63 28.04 5.71
N GLN A 64 -6.33 28.87 4.70
CA GLN A 64 -7.27 29.84 4.17
C GLN A 64 -8.20 29.18 3.15
N ASP A 65 -9.48 29.49 3.22
CA ASP A 65 -10.46 29.07 2.24
C ASP A 65 -10.22 29.78 0.91
N ARG A 66 -9.65 29.05 -0.06
CA ARG A 66 -9.39 29.55 -1.41
C ARG A 66 -9.50 28.43 -2.45
N LEU A 67 -9.93 28.80 -3.65
CA LEU A 67 -9.92 27.90 -4.80
C LEU A 67 -8.54 27.89 -5.45
N VAL A 68 -7.96 26.70 -5.60
CA VAL A 68 -6.66 26.50 -6.25
C VAL A 68 -6.77 25.38 -7.27
N TYR A 69 -5.90 25.40 -8.28
CA TYR A 69 -5.69 24.21 -9.10
C TYR A 69 -5.10 23.08 -8.26
N CYS A 70 -5.36 21.84 -8.67
CA CYS A 70 -4.83 20.69 -7.97
C CYS A 70 -3.30 20.65 -8.01
N TYR A 71 -2.71 20.05 -6.99
CA TYR A 71 -1.29 19.86 -6.84
C TYR A 71 -1.03 18.47 -6.22
N PRO A 72 0.21 17.93 -6.33
CA PRO A 72 0.55 16.65 -5.72
C PRO A 72 0.32 16.66 -4.21
N VAL A 73 -0.26 15.57 -3.69
CA VAL A 73 -0.49 15.40 -2.26
C VAL A 73 0.82 15.56 -1.50
N ARG A 74 0.81 16.38 -0.45
CA ARG A 74 1.96 16.59 0.44
C ARG A 74 1.74 15.81 1.73
N LEU A 75 2.81 15.20 2.23
CA LEU A 75 2.78 14.51 3.51
C LEU A 75 3.06 15.52 4.63
N ALA A 76 2.30 15.44 5.72
CA ALA A 76 2.43 16.37 6.84
C ALA A 76 3.68 16.10 7.69
N VAL A 77 4.08 14.84 7.83
CA VAL A 77 5.29 14.43 8.55
C VAL A 77 6.48 14.47 7.58
N PRO A 78 7.61 15.10 7.94
CA PRO A 78 8.78 15.13 7.08
C PRO A 78 9.37 13.73 6.89
N SER A 79 10.05 13.52 5.76
CA SER A 79 10.69 12.24 5.46
C SER A 79 11.99 12.07 6.25
N ALA A 80 12.21 10.86 6.77
CA ALA A 80 13.50 10.48 7.34
C ALA A 80 14.58 10.39 6.26
N PRO A 81 15.88 10.57 6.62
CA PRO A 81 16.98 10.32 5.70
C PRO A 81 16.87 8.94 5.06
N LEU A 82 16.96 8.88 3.74
CA LEU A 82 16.80 7.62 3.01
C LEU A 82 18.07 6.76 3.15
N PRO A 83 17.93 5.45 3.40
CA PRO A 83 19.09 4.56 3.39
C PRO A 83 19.65 4.42 1.98
N SER A 84 20.92 4.02 1.89
CA SER A 84 21.55 3.74 0.60
C SER A 84 20.86 2.57 -0.10
N ALA A 85 20.60 2.71 -1.39
CA ALA A 85 20.13 1.66 -2.28
C ALA A 85 21.09 1.53 -3.46
N GLU A 86 21.33 0.30 -3.90
CA GLU A 86 22.16 0.04 -5.06
C GLU A 86 21.30 0.11 -6.32
N MET A 87 21.83 0.68 -7.39
CA MET A 87 21.17 0.72 -8.69
C MET A 87 22.14 0.27 -9.76
N HIS A 88 21.70 -0.65 -10.61
CA HIS A 88 22.43 -1.04 -11.81
C HIS A 88 21.48 -1.21 -13.00
N VAL A 89 22.02 -1.10 -14.20
CA VAL A 89 21.23 -1.20 -15.44
C VAL A 89 21.66 -2.47 -16.18
N GLU A 90 20.70 -3.36 -16.41
CA GLU A 90 20.86 -4.60 -17.18
C GLU A 90 20.10 -4.44 -18.49
N SER A 91 20.81 -4.13 -19.58
CA SER A 91 20.20 -3.91 -20.91
C SER A 91 19.12 -2.81 -20.87
N SER A 92 17.83 -3.18 -20.95
CA SER A 92 16.68 -2.28 -20.93
C SER A 92 15.98 -2.20 -19.56
N LEU A 93 16.49 -2.86 -18.53
CA LEU A 93 15.95 -2.86 -17.17
C LEU A 93 16.86 -2.09 -16.21
N VAL A 94 16.25 -1.26 -15.37
CA VAL A 94 16.87 -0.66 -14.20
C VAL A 94 16.52 -1.54 -13.00
N CYS A 95 17.53 -2.03 -12.31
CA CYS A 95 17.44 -2.86 -11.13
C CYS A 95 17.83 -2.02 -9.91
N VAL A 96 16.93 -1.92 -8.92
CA VAL A 96 17.19 -1.23 -7.65
C VAL A 96 17.18 -2.26 -6.53
N ARG A 97 18.24 -2.31 -5.74
CA ARG A 97 18.41 -3.27 -4.64
C ARG A 97 18.46 -2.55 -3.29
N TYR A 98 17.70 -3.06 -2.33
CA TYR A 98 17.76 -2.65 -0.93
C TYR A 98 17.68 -3.88 -0.03
N LYS A 99 18.69 -4.09 0.83
CA LYS A 99 18.78 -5.22 1.77
C LYS A 99 18.54 -6.60 1.12
N GLY A 100 19.07 -6.80 -0.08
CA GLY A 100 18.95 -8.06 -0.84
C GLY A 100 17.69 -8.16 -1.71
N GLU A 101 16.67 -7.35 -1.45
CA GLU A 101 15.45 -7.29 -2.27
C GLU A 101 15.71 -6.48 -3.54
N VAL A 102 15.31 -6.99 -4.70
CA VAL A 102 15.53 -6.35 -6.01
C VAL A 102 14.20 -6.05 -6.69
N LEU A 103 14.01 -4.77 -7.04
CA LEU A 103 12.90 -4.32 -7.89
C LEU A 103 13.44 -3.96 -9.27
N LYS A 104 12.68 -4.29 -10.31
CA LYS A 104 13.05 -4.01 -11.71
C LYS A 104 12.00 -3.16 -12.39
N VAL A 105 12.45 -2.19 -13.19
CA VAL A 105 11.59 -1.35 -14.02
C VAL A 105 12.28 -1.09 -15.35
N SER A 106 11.53 -1.06 -16.46
CA SER A 106 12.16 -0.74 -17.74
C SER A 106 12.75 0.66 -17.74
N ARG A 107 13.80 0.88 -18.53
CA ARG A 107 14.50 2.16 -18.63
C ARG A 107 13.61 3.31 -19.08
N SER A 108 12.64 3.07 -19.96
CA SER A 108 11.69 4.10 -20.41
C SER A 108 10.78 4.56 -19.27
N TYR A 109 10.21 3.61 -18.52
CA TYR A 109 9.41 3.93 -17.33
C TYR A 109 10.26 4.55 -16.21
N PHE A 110 11.51 4.13 -16.02
CA PHE A 110 12.42 4.77 -15.06
C PHE A 110 12.68 6.24 -15.42
N SER A 111 12.90 6.53 -16.71
CA SER A 111 13.07 7.91 -17.20
C SER A 111 11.80 8.74 -17.00
N LYS A 112 10.62 8.13 -17.20
CA LYS A 112 9.34 8.78 -16.90
C LYS A 112 9.17 9.07 -15.41
N LEU A 113 9.52 8.13 -14.52
CA LEU A 113 9.47 8.33 -13.07
C LEU A 113 10.39 9.46 -12.62
N TRP A 114 11.57 9.58 -13.23
CA TRP A 114 12.48 10.70 -12.96
C TRP A 114 11.87 12.04 -13.34
N LEU A 115 11.21 12.14 -14.50
CA LEU A 115 10.49 13.36 -14.89
C LEU A 115 9.35 13.67 -13.91
N LEU A 116 8.55 12.67 -13.53
CA LEU A 116 7.46 12.84 -12.57
C LEU A 116 7.97 13.34 -11.21
N TYR A 117 9.07 12.76 -10.70
CA TYR A 117 9.70 13.21 -9.45
C TYR A 117 10.23 14.64 -9.52
N ARG A 118 10.67 15.10 -10.71
CA ARG A 118 11.10 16.49 -10.90
C ARG A 118 9.94 17.48 -10.91
N TYR A 119 8.77 17.06 -11.36
CA TYR A 119 7.58 17.92 -11.51
C TYR A 119 6.66 17.92 -10.29
N SER A 120 6.77 16.93 -9.39
CA SER A 120 5.84 16.71 -8.26
C SER A 120 6.54 16.73 -6.91
#